data_AF-K9Q0D8-F1
#
_entry.id   AF-K9Q0D8-F1
#
_cell.length_a   1.000
_cell.length_b   1.000
_cell.length_c   1.000
_cell.angle_alpha   90.00
_cell.angle_beta   90.00
_cell.angle_gamma   90.00
#
_symmetry.space_group_name_H-M   'P 1'
#
loop_
_entity.id
_entity.type
_entity.pdbx_description
1 polymer ?
#
loop_
_entity_poly.entity_id
_entity_poly.type
_entity_poly.pdbx_seq_one_letter_code
_entity_poly.pdbx_strand_id
1 'polypeptide(L)'
;MKQQIKNIRNYSTVLSATAIAVGGLLIAPDAHALTAFSGAKVNCNAGEFEGTVKCEGVYSGNDSNQIGTDTELFELDGWEELTKIDGSSGSNDIFEVQDLGRKKYSWSFKDSFKNSEDFSRISDLFFSVKGGPSFSAYLWDGETTEGNFNTKGIVKGNGNAKPSLSHISVYYRNDVYLPSHVATAVPTPAAVLPVLGGLFGIASKRKKDEDAEEDS
;
A
#
# COMPACT_ATOMS: atom_id res chain seq x y z
N MET A 1 33.92 61.10 23.23
CA MET A 1 33.94 62.12 22.17
C MET A 1 34.50 61.46 20.91
N LYS A 2 33.63 61.18 19.91
CA LYS A 2 33.91 60.86 18.48
C LYS A 2 34.83 59.63 18.21
N GLN A 3 34.61 58.72 17.26
CA GLN A 3 33.99 58.83 15.95
C GLN A 3 33.66 57.41 15.43
N GLN A 4 32.43 57.22 14.99
CA GLN A 4 31.92 56.02 14.31
C GLN A 4 32.34 56.05 12.84
N ILE A 5 32.96 54.97 12.34
CA ILE A 5 33.24 54.79 10.90
C ILE A 5 32.17 53.84 10.33
N LYS A 6 31.25 54.45 9.57
CA LYS A 6 30.30 53.78 8.68
C LYS A 6 31.05 53.18 7.50
N ASN A 7 30.85 51.89 7.23
CA ASN A 7 31.12 51.32 5.91
C ASN A 7 29.80 50.92 5.25
N ILE A 8 29.46 51.70 4.23
CA ILE A 8 28.34 51.51 3.32
C ILE A 8 28.84 50.61 2.19
N ARG A 9 28.21 49.45 1.98
CA ARG A 9 28.34 48.70 0.72
C ARG A 9 26.96 48.54 0.11
N ASN A 10 26.80 49.25 -1.01
CA ASN A 10 25.71 49.11 -1.96
C ASN A 10 25.79 47.72 -2.60
N TYR A 11 24.70 46.96 -2.57
CA TYR A 11 24.52 45.83 -3.47
C TYR A 11 23.26 46.03 -4.29
N SER A 12 23.51 46.05 -5.60
CA SER A 12 22.54 46.24 -6.68
C SER A 12 21.42 45.22 -6.64
N THR A 13 20.23 45.77 -6.81
CA THR A 13 18.99 45.12 -7.22
C THR A 13 19.21 44.27 -8.47
N VAL A 14 18.89 42.98 -8.40
CA VAL A 14 18.55 42.17 -9.58
C VAL A 14 17.09 41.77 -9.43
N LEU A 15 16.24 42.48 -10.18
CA LEU A 15 14.86 42.09 -10.43
C LEU A 15 14.90 40.80 -11.28
N SER A 16 14.61 39.65 -10.68
CA SER A 16 14.26 38.47 -11.45
C SER A 16 12.74 38.35 -11.47
N ALA A 17 12.14 38.69 -12.61
CA ALA A 17 10.72 38.50 -12.87
C ALA A 17 10.44 37.00 -13.01
N THR A 18 9.93 36.37 -11.96
CA THR A 18 9.35 35.03 -12.06
C THR A 18 7.97 35.14 -12.71
N ALA A 19 7.82 34.48 -13.85
CA ALA A 19 6.55 34.32 -14.53
C ALA A 19 5.52 33.66 -13.60
N ILE A 20 4.37 34.31 -13.45
CA ILE A 20 3.20 33.75 -12.78
C ILE A 20 2.64 32.68 -13.72
N ALA A 21 2.93 31.42 -13.44
CA ALA A 21 2.12 30.33 -13.96
C ALA A 21 0.78 30.39 -13.23
N VAL A 22 -0.25 30.89 -13.91
CA VAL A 22 -1.64 30.67 -13.50
C VAL A 22 -1.94 29.21 -13.83
N GLY A 23 -1.44 28.30 -12.99
CA GLY A 23 -1.90 26.93 -12.95
C GLY A 23 -3.31 26.96 -12.41
N GLY A 24 -4.29 26.54 -13.21
CA GLY A 24 -5.63 26.31 -12.72
C GLY A 24 -5.54 25.42 -11.48
N LEU A 25 -6.02 25.94 -10.36
CA LEU A 25 -6.18 25.18 -9.13
C LEU A 25 -7.28 24.16 -9.41
N LEU A 26 -6.91 23.02 -9.98
CA LEU A 26 -7.73 21.82 -9.86
C LEU A 26 -7.75 21.53 -8.37
N ILE A 27 -8.86 21.88 -7.73
CA ILE A 27 -9.19 21.37 -6.40
C ILE A 27 -9.42 19.87 -6.65
N ALA A 28 -8.34 19.09 -6.63
CA ALA A 28 -8.47 17.67 -6.43
C ALA A 28 -9.22 17.50 -5.11
N PRO A 29 -10.24 16.62 -5.03
CA PRO A 29 -10.75 16.22 -3.72
C PRO A 29 -9.55 15.79 -2.87
N ASP A 30 -9.54 16.22 -1.60
CA ASP A 30 -8.44 16.01 -0.66
C ASP A 30 -8.09 14.52 -0.58
N ALA A 31 -7.12 14.08 -1.39
CA ALA A 31 -6.64 12.71 -1.32
C ALA A 31 -6.03 12.51 0.07
N HIS A 32 -6.65 11.68 0.91
CA HIS A 32 -6.19 11.44 2.27
C HIS A 32 -4.97 10.53 2.27
N ALA A 33 -3.80 11.10 1.97
CA ALA A 33 -2.55 10.35 1.99
C ALA A 33 -2.22 9.89 3.42
N LEU A 34 -2.13 8.57 3.61
CA LEU A 34 -1.67 8.00 4.87
C LEU A 34 -0.23 8.42 5.13
N THR A 35 0.00 9.01 6.31
CA THR A 35 1.34 9.45 6.71
C THR A 35 2.03 8.34 7.48
N ALA A 36 3.16 7.83 6.97
CA ALA A 36 3.99 6.90 7.71
C ALA A 36 4.51 7.54 9.00
N PHE A 37 4.51 6.78 10.11
CA PHE A 37 4.96 7.29 11.40
C PHE A 37 6.49 7.49 11.40
N SER A 38 6.95 8.75 11.42
CA SER A 38 8.37 9.06 11.45
C SER A 38 9.02 8.55 12.74
N GLY A 39 10.03 7.69 12.62
CA GLY A 39 10.75 7.15 13.78
C GLY A 39 10.12 5.90 14.39
N ALA A 40 9.23 5.21 13.66
CA ALA A 40 8.80 3.88 14.05
C ALA A 40 10.00 2.93 14.15
N LYS A 41 10.15 2.28 15.30
CA LYS A 41 11.18 1.23 15.53
C LYS A 41 10.61 -0.18 15.35
N VAL A 42 9.41 -0.27 14.79
CA VAL A 42 8.70 -1.52 14.52
C VAL A 42 8.27 -1.51 13.08
N ASN A 43 8.30 -2.69 12.48
CA ASN A 43 7.66 -2.93 11.19
C ASN A 43 6.34 -3.63 11.46
N CYS A 44 5.32 -3.31 10.67
CA CYS A 44 4.13 -4.14 10.75
C CYS A 44 4.42 -5.55 10.25
N ASN A 45 3.78 -6.55 10.87
CA ASN A 45 3.96 -7.96 10.56
C ASN A 45 2.61 -8.66 10.69
N ALA A 46 2.15 -9.29 9.59
CA ALA A 46 0.89 -10.03 9.56
C ALA A 46 0.83 -11.15 10.62
N GLY A 47 1.96 -11.76 10.97
CA GLY A 47 2.03 -12.79 12.02
C GLY A 47 1.72 -12.30 13.44
N GLU A 48 1.49 -11.01 13.65
CA GLU A 48 1.03 -10.44 14.92
C GLU A 48 -0.51 -10.35 15.00
N PHE A 49 -1.21 -10.74 13.94
CA PHE A 49 -2.68 -10.76 13.82
C PHE A 49 -3.13 -12.04 13.08
N GLU A 50 -3.67 -13.01 13.81
CA GLU A 50 -4.18 -14.26 13.24
C GLU A 50 -5.33 -13.99 12.25
N GLY A 51 -5.36 -14.73 11.14
CA GLY A 51 -6.35 -14.55 10.07
C GLY A 51 -6.02 -13.46 9.06
N THR A 52 -4.74 -13.07 8.93
CA THR A 52 -4.31 -12.01 8.01
C THR A 52 -3.12 -12.43 7.15
N VAL A 53 -3.07 -11.94 5.92
CA VAL A 53 -2.06 -12.32 4.91
C VAL A 53 -1.03 -11.23 4.63
N LYS A 54 -1.40 -9.97 4.81
CA LYS A 54 -0.54 -8.80 4.55
C LYS A 54 -0.74 -7.77 5.65
N CYS A 55 0.30 -7.00 5.95
CA CYS A 55 0.17 -5.83 6.81
C CYS A 55 0.82 -4.60 6.18
N GLU A 56 0.17 -3.44 6.34
CA GLU A 56 0.69 -2.14 5.97
C GLU A 56 0.61 -1.15 7.14
N GLY A 57 1.65 -0.32 7.28
CA GLY A 57 1.89 0.53 8.44
C GLY A 57 3.39 0.59 8.79
N VAL A 58 3.81 1.29 9.83
CA VAL A 58 3.00 1.96 10.85
C VAL A 58 2.60 3.37 10.40
N TYR A 59 1.31 3.69 10.44
CA TYR A 59 0.80 5.01 10.08
C TYR A 59 0.61 5.89 11.31
N SER A 60 0.84 7.19 11.16
CA SER A 60 0.55 8.20 12.18
C SER A 60 -0.85 8.75 12.05
N GLY A 61 -1.48 9.01 13.19
CA GLY A 61 -2.81 9.61 13.24
C GLY A 61 -3.85 8.59 13.70
N ASN A 62 -5.04 8.70 13.13
CA ASN A 62 -6.23 7.97 13.49
C ASN A 62 -6.96 7.52 12.21
N ASP A 63 -7.27 6.24 12.15
CA ASP A 63 -7.76 5.55 10.96
C ASP A 63 -9.15 6.05 10.54
N SER A 64 -10.09 6.22 11.48
CA SER A 64 -11.47 6.65 11.16
C SER A 64 -11.59 8.04 10.49
N ASN A 65 -10.53 8.84 10.42
CA ASN A 65 -10.52 10.12 9.71
C ASN A 65 -9.45 10.20 8.62
N GLN A 66 -8.80 9.08 8.30
CA GLN A 66 -7.75 9.01 7.30
C GLN A 66 -7.99 7.91 6.27
N ILE A 67 -8.77 6.88 6.60
CA ILE A 67 -9.15 5.80 5.69
C ILE A 67 -10.56 6.12 5.15
N GLY A 68 -10.64 6.20 3.83
CA GLY A 68 -11.88 6.36 3.08
C GLY A 68 -11.81 5.65 1.74
N THR A 69 -12.77 5.94 0.88
CA THR A 69 -12.92 5.28 -0.43
C THR A 69 -11.80 5.63 -1.41
N ASP A 70 -11.05 6.70 -1.18
CA ASP A 70 -9.90 7.14 -1.98
C ASP A 70 -8.55 6.64 -1.43
N THR A 71 -8.55 6.01 -0.25
CA THR A 71 -7.34 5.55 0.41
C THR A 71 -6.85 4.26 -0.23
N GLU A 72 -5.63 4.27 -0.78
CA GLU A 72 -5.00 3.04 -1.28
C GLU A 72 -4.29 2.29 -0.13
N LEU A 73 -4.73 1.08 0.15
CA LEU A 73 -4.12 0.13 1.06
C LEU A 73 -4.11 -1.24 0.39
N PHE A 74 -2.99 -1.95 0.46
CA PHE A 74 -2.82 -3.26 -0.18
C PHE A 74 -2.98 -3.24 -1.71
N GLU A 75 -2.65 -2.11 -2.35
CA GLU A 75 -2.86 -1.87 -3.79
C GLU A 75 -4.35 -1.86 -4.19
N LEU A 76 -5.23 -1.58 -3.21
CA LEU A 76 -6.69 -1.54 -3.34
C LEU A 76 -7.23 -0.25 -2.73
N ASP A 77 -8.29 0.29 -3.34
CA ASP A 77 -9.04 1.47 -2.90
C ASP A 77 -10.53 1.14 -2.68
N GLY A 78 -11.38 2.11 -2.35
CA GLY A 78 -12.82 1.90 -2.17
C GLY A 78 -13.20 1.33 -0.82
N TRP A 79 -12.36 1.54 0.21
CA TRP A 79 -12.62 1.04 1.55
C TRP A 79 -13.75 1.80 2.26
N GLU A 80 -14.65 1.05 2.87
CA GLU A 80 -15.70 1.59 3.75
C GLU A 80 -15.53 1.02 5.16
N GLU A 81 -15.82 1.81 6.20
CA GLU A 81 -15.81 1.31 7.58
C GLU A 81 -17.05 0.41 7.79
N LEU A 82 -16.83 -0.89 8.01
CA LEU A 82 -17.88 -1.85 8.34
C LEU A 82 -18.33 -1.66 9.79
N THR A 83 -17.35 -1.63 10.71
CA THR A 83 -17.63 -1.51 12.13
C THR A 83 -16.40 -1.10 12.92
N LYS A 84 -16.62 -0.65 14.15
CA LYS A 84 -15.57 -0.23 15.06
C LYS A 84 -15.90 -0.63 16.50
N ILE A 85 -14.89 -1.11 17.21
CA ILE A 85 -14.96 -1.39 18.63
C ILE A 85 -14.03 -0.42 19.36
N ASP A 86 -14.63 0.57 20.02
CA ASP A 86 -13.90 1.51 20.87
C ASP A 86 -13.44 0.86 22.18
N GLY A 87 -12.17 1.06 22.51
CA GLY A 87 -11.54 0.53 23.72
C GLY A 87 -10.68 -0.71 23.49
N SER A 88 -10.26 -1.33 24.59
CA SER A 88 -9.44 -2.56 24.59
C SER A 88 -10.26 -3.84 24.52
N SER A 89 -11.58 -3.73 24.63
CA SER A 89 -12.55 -4.82 24.59
C SER A 89 -13.94 -4.24 24.31
N GLY A 90 -14.80 -5.00 23.65
CA GLY A 90 -16.16 -4.60 23.35
C GLY A 90 -16.79 -5.51 22.31
N SER A 91 -18.08 -5.30 22.05
CA SER A 91 -18.83 -6.11 21.10
C SER A 91 -19.97 -5.31 20.51
N ASN A 92 -20.33 -5.63 19.28
CA ASN A 92 -21.59 -5.26 18.64
C ASN A 92 -22.18 -6.47 17.90
N ASP A 93 -23.12 -6.24 16.99
CA ASP A 93 -23.83 -7.29 16.23
C ASP A 93 -22.99 -7.96 15.14
N ILE A 94 -21.83 -7.37 14.79
CA ILE A 94 -20.94 -7.80 13.71
C ILE A 94 -19.66 -8.41 14.28
N PHE A 95 -19.04 -7.75 15.26
CA PHE A 95 -17.67 -7.99 15.67
C PHE A 95 -17.51 -7.90 17.20
N GLU A 96 -16.57 -8.68 17.72
CA GLU A 96 -16.21 -8.69 19.13
C GLU A 96 -14.70 -8.68 19.32
N VAL A 97 -14.25 -8.03 20.39
CA VAL A 97 -12.87 -7.94 20.83
C VAL A 97 -12.79 -8.18 22.32
N GLN A 98 -11.87 -9.00 22.78
CA GLN A 98 -11.62 -9.22 24.21
C GLN A 98 -10.16 -8.92 24.57
N ASP A 99 -9.95 -8.28 25.73
CA ASP A 99 -8.60 -8.07 26.28
C ASP A 99 -8.17 -9.34 27.03
N LEU A 100 -7.15 -10.02 26.53
CA LEU A 100 -6.57 -11.23 27.14
C LEU A 100 -5.46 -10.87 28.14
N GLY A 101 -5.24 -9.59 28.39
CA GLY A 101 -4.16 -9.05 29.21
C GLY A 101 -2.82 -9.01 28.47
N ARG A 102 -1.85 -8.31 29.08
CA ARG A 102 -0.47 -8.22 28.57
C ARG A 102 -0.37 -7.74 27.11
N LYS A 103 -1.31 -6.90 26.66
CA LYS A 103 -1.39 -6.38 25.28
C LYS A 103 -1.63 -7.46 24.24
N LYS A 104 -2.36 -8.51 24.62
CA LYS A 104 -2.91 -9.53 23.73
C LYS A 104 -4.42 -9.41 23.72
N TYR A 105 -5.01 -9.69 22.58
CA TYR A 105 -6.43 -9.52 22.33
C TYR A 105 -6.94 -10.70 21.52
N SER A 106 -8.20 -11.09 21.70
CA SER A 106 -8.91 -11.94 20.75
C SER A 106 -9.92 -11.11 19.97
N TRP A 107 -10.27 -11.61 18.80
CA TRP A 107 -11.28 -11.05 17.93
C TRP A 107 -12.16 -12.16 17.35
N SER A 108 -13.42 -11.84 17.03
CA SER A 108 -14.30 -12.73 16.28
C SER A 108 -15.40 -11.96 15.57
N PHE A 109 -15.81 -12.46 14.40
CA PHE A 109 -17.11 -12.09 13.83
C PHE A 109 -18.22 -12.78 14.64
N LYS A 110 -19.38 -12.13 14.76
CA LYS A 110 -20.56 -12.75 15.37
C LYS A 110 -21.19 -13.77 14.44
N ASP A 111 -21.73 -14.85 14.99
CA ASP A 111 -22.39 -15.90 14.20
C ASP A 111 -23.57 -15.36 13.38
N SER A 112 -24.30 -14.38 13.92
CA SER A 112 -25.36 -13.67 13.19
C SER A 112 -24.86 -13.01 11.91
N PHE A 113 -23.65 -12.46 11.96
CA PHE A 113 -23.03 -11.80 10.81
C PHE A 113 -22.37 -12.81 9.88
N LYS A 114 -21.62 -13.80 10.38
CA LYS A 114 -21.00 -14.86 9.56
C LYS A 114 -22.00 -15.58 8.65
N ASN A 115 -23.24 -15.76 9.13
CA ASN A 115 -24.30 -16.44 8.41
C ASN A 115 -25.20 -15.50 7.61
N SER A 116 -24.89 -14.20 7.53
CA SER A 116 -25.67 -13.23 6.78
C SER A 116 -25.28 -13.21 5.29
N GLU A 117 -26.21 -12.77 4.44
CA GLU A 117 -25.91 -12.52 3.03
C GLU A 117 -24.86 -11.40 2.88
N ASP A 118 -24.81 -10.44 3.80
CA ASP A 118 -23.83 -9.34 3.75
C ASP A 118 -22.40 -9.85 3.87
N PHE A 119 -22.13 -10.77 4.80
CA PHE A 119 -20.79 -11.34 4.95
C PHE A 119 -20.34 -12.09 3.69
N SER A 120 -21.25 -12.78 3.02
CA SER A 120 -20.96 -13.49 1.76
C SER A 120 -20.63 -12.58 0.58
N ARG A 121 -20.95 -11.28 0.67
CA ARG A 121 -20.70 -10.28 -0.37
C ARG A 121 -19.40 -9.52 -0.18
N ILE A 122 -18.75 -9.67 0.98
CA ILE A 122 -17.48 -9.05 1.26
C ILE A 122 -16.40 -9.76 0.44
N SER A 123 -15.76 -9.03 -0.47
CA SER A 123 -14.65 -9.54 -1.28
C SER A 123 -13.32 -9.42 -0.53
N ASP A 124 -13.07 -8.22 0.01
CA ASP A 124 -11.87 -7.85 0.72
C ASP A 124 -12.26 -7.20 2.06
N LEU A 125 -11.46 -7.48 3.08
CA LEU A 125 -11.61 -6.91 4.41
C LEU A 125 -10.23 -6.70 5.02
N PHE A 126 -10.07 -5.65 5.80
CA PHE A 126 -8.90 -5.53 6.66
C PHE A 126 -9.27 -5.00 8.04
N PHE A 127 -8.39 -5.29 8.99
CA PHE A 127 -8.46 -4.80 10.36
C PHE A 127 -7.51 -3.63 10.54
N SER A 128 -8.01 -2.47 10.97
CA SER A 128 -7.17 -1.36 11.44
C SER A 128 -7.02 -1.44 12.95
N VAL A 129 -5.79 -1.67 13.42
CA VAL A 129 -5.48 -1.73 14.86
C VAL A 129 -4.88 -0.41 15.30
N LYS A 130 -5.60 0.33 16.13
CA LYS A 130 -5.20 1.66 16.61
C LYS A 130 -4.67 1.61 18.04
N GLY A 131 -3.55 2.29 18.30
CA GLY A 131 -3.07 2.53 19.66
C GLY A 131 -2.11 3.71 19.75
N GLY A 132 -2.23 4.50 20.82
CA GLY A 132 -1.43 5.71 20.99
C GLY A 132 -1.57 6.67 19.78
N PRO A 133 -0.46 7.17 19.19
CA PRO A 133 -0.50 8.06 18.03
C PRO A 133 -0.49 7.34 16.67
N SER A 134 -0.56 6.00 16.62
CA SER A 134 -0.41 5.24 15.37
C SER A 134 -1.44 4.14 15.17
N PHE A 135 -1.53 3.63 13.95
CA PHE A 135 -2.28 2.42 13.58
C PHE A 135 -1.54 1.60 12.53
N SER A 136 -2.01 0.38 12.28
CA SER A 136 -1.60 -0.47 11.16
C SER A 136 -2.80 -1.27 10.66
N ALA A 137 -2.80 -1.55 9.37
CA ALA A 137 -3.87 -2.28 8.67
C ALA A 137 -3.41 -3.71 8.38
N TYR A 138 -4.26 -4.70 8.64
CA TYR A 138 -3.98 -6.12 8.43
C TYR A 138 -5.03 -6.74 7.51
N LEU A 139 -4.64 -7.12 6.30
CA LEU A 139 -5.52 -7.67 5.27
C LEU A 139 -5.98 -9.08 5.65
N TRP A 140 -7.29 -9.29 5.71
CA TRP A 140 -7.92 -10.56 6.04
C TRP A 140 -7.59 -11.65 5.01
N ASP A 141 -7.55 -12.90 5.46
CA ASP A 141 -7.25 -14.05 4.60
C ASP A 141 -8.46 -14.57 3.81
N GLY A 142 -9.68 -14.07 4.08
CA GLY A 142 -10.91 -14.48 3.42
C GLY A 142 -11.62 -15.68 4.07
N GLU A 143 -11.03 -16.29 5.10
CA GLU A 143 -11.52 -17.57 5.66
C GLU A 143 -11.63 -17.55 7.18
N THR A 144 -10.64 -16.98 7.87
CA THR A 144 -10.55 -17.01 9.33
C THR A 144 -11.62 -16.09 9.93
N THR A 145 -12.46 -16.59 10.84
CA THR A 145 -13.56 -15.77 11.42
C THR A 145 -13.34 -15.39 12.88
N GLU A 146 -12.25 -15.86 13.48
CA GLU A 146 -11.83 -15.55 14.84
C GLU A 146 -10.33 -15.79 15.00
N GLY A 147 -9.71 -15.11 15.95
CA GLY A 147 -8.29 -15.29 16.21
C GLY A 147 -7.77 -14.37 17.31
N ASN A 148 -6.44 -14.35 17.45
CA ASN A 148 -5.74 -13.50 18.39
C ASN A 148 -4.84 -12.49 17.68
N PHE A 149 -4.63 -11.36 18.33
CA PHE A 149 -3.69 -10.35 17.86
C PHE A 149 -3.00 -9.63 19.03
N ASN A 150 -2.01 -8.81 18.69
CA ASN A 150 -1.38 -7.90 19.64
C ASN A 150 -0.95 -6.58 18.98
N THR A 151 -0.48 -5.64 19.79
CA THR A 151 -0.14 -4.28 19.34
C THR A 151 1.34 -4.09 19.01
N LYS A 152 2.11 -5.15 18.72
CA LYS A 152 3.53 -5.01 18.34
C LYS A 152 3.73 -4.26 17.03
N GLY A 153 2.80 -4.40 16.09
CA GLY A 153 2.85 -3.73 14.80
C GLY A 153 2.60 -2.22 14.86
N ILE A 154 2.32 -1.64 16.03
CA ILE A 154 2.05 -0.20 16.20
C ILE A 154 2.91 0.40 17.31
N VAL A 155 3.03 1.74 17.33
CA VAL A 155 3.92 2.49 18.22
C VAL A 155 3.23 3.48 19.15
N LYS A 156 3.90 3.76 20.27
CA LYS A 156 3.60 4.85 21.22
C LYS A 156 4.15 6.18 20.70
N GLY A 157 3.81 7.28 21.38
CA GLY A 157 4.34 8.64 21.13
C GLY A 157 5.86 8.76 21.07
N ASN A 158 6.57 7.86 21.76
CA ASN A 158 8.04 7.80 21.78
C ASN A 158 8.63 6.81 20.75
N GLY A 159 7.83 6.32 19.80
CA GLY A 159 8.26 5.38 18.75
C GLY A 159 8.45 3.93 19.22
N ASN A 160 8.24 3.63 20.50
CA ASN A 160 8.35 2.27 21.03
C ASN A 160 7.09 1.43 20.75
N ALA A 161 7.28 0.13 20.56
CA ALA A 161 6.23 -0.86 20.30
C ALA A 161 5.17 -0.99 21.42
N LYS A 162 4.10 -1.73 21.10
CA LYS A 162 3.09 -2.23 22.06
C LYS A 162 2.39 -1.13 22.86
N PRO A 163 1.79 -0.12 22.20
CA PRO A 163 0.82 0.74 22.88
C PRO A 163 -0.38 -0.07 23.40
N SER A 164 -1.17 0.52 24.29
CA SER A 164 -2.51 -0.01 24.58
C SER A 164 -3.38 0.10 23.33
N LEU A 165 -4.25 -0.89 23.10
CA LEU A 165 -5.30 -0.80 22.11
C LEU A 165 -6.23 0.38 22.47
N SER A 166 -6.45 1.26 21.51
CA SER A 166 -7.41 2.36 21.61
C SER A 166 -8.75 1.95 21.02
N HIS A 167 -8.70 1.29 19.87
CA HIS A 167 -9.84 0.67 19.20
C HIS A 167 -9.32 -0.24 18.08
N ILE A 168 -10.23 -1.00 17.51
CA ILE A 168 -10.04 -1.70 16.25
C ILE A 168 -11.22 -1.38 15.35
N SER A 169 -10.92 -1.09 14.09
CA SER A 169 -11.90 -0.81 13.04
C SER A 169 -11.78 -1.90 11.98
N VAL A 170 -12.91 -2.29 11.41
CA VAL A 170 -12.99 -3.25 10.31
C VAL A 170 -13.42 -2.49 9.08
N TYR A 171 -12.64 -2.60 8.01
CA TYR A 171 -12.94 -1.99 6.73
C TYR A 171 -13.17 -3.07 5.69
N TYR A 172 -14.05 -2.80 4.74
CA TYR A 172 -14.47 -3.78 3.75
C TYR A 172 -14.66 -3.13 2.38
N ARG A 173 -14.74 -4.00 1.36
CA ARG A 173 -15.14 -3.66 -0.01
C ARG A 173 -16.22 -4.65 -0.46
N ASN A 174 -17.22 -4.15 -1.18
CA ASN A 174 -18.29 -4.97 -1.79
C ASN A 174 -17.97 -5.39 -3.23
N ASP A 175 -16.94 -4.81 -3.83
CA ASP A 175 -16.59 -5.08 -5.22
C ASP A 175 -15.71 -6.32 -5.30
N VAL A 176 -16.19 -7.34 -6.01
CA VAL A 176 -15.33 -8.44 -6.46
C VAL A 176 -14.24 -7.83 -7.32
N TYR A 177 -13.04 -7.66 -6.76
CA TYR A 177 -11.89 -7.18 -7.51
C TYR A 177 -11.51 -8.25 -8.53
N LEU A 178 -12.09 -8.17 -9.72
CA LEU A 178 -11.55 -8.85 -10.88
C LEU A 178 -10.22 -8.15 -11.17
N PRO A 179 -9.06 -8.80 -11.01
CA PRO A 179 -7.80 -8.14 -11.27
C PRO A 179 -7.84 -7.56 -12.69
N SER A 180 -7.78 -6.24 -12.81
CA SER A 180 -7.80 -5.52 -14.09
C SER A 180 -6.49 -5.70 -14.89
N HIS A 181 -5.75 -6.77 -14.57
CA HIS A 181 -4.56 -7.24 -15.26
C HIS A 181 -4.78 -8.64 -15.85
N VAL A 182 -5.93 -8.88 -16.48
CA VAL A 182 -5.83 -9.62 -17.75
C VAL A 182 -5.19 -8.63 -18.70
N ALA A 183 -3.85 -8.64 -18.75
CA ALA A 183 -3.12 -7.95 -19.79
C ALA A 183 -3.82 -8.29 -21.10
N THR A 184 -4.50 -7.31 -21.69
CA THR A 184 -4.98 -7.47 -23.06
C THR A 184 -3.73 -7.84 -23.84
N ALA A 185 -3.71 -9.04 -24.40
CA ALA A 185 -2.59 -9.51 -25.17
C ALA A 185 -2.35 -8.44 -26.25
N VAL A 186 -1.34 -7.60 -26.03
CA VAL A 186 -0.95 -6.59 -27.01
C VAL A 186 -0.72 -7.38 -28.29
N PRO A 187 -1.45 -7.09 -29.38
CA PRO A 187 -1.22 -7.78 -30.63
C PRO A 187 0.26 -7.60 -30.97
N THR A 188 1.02 -8.68 -30.85
CA THR A 188 2.40 -8.66 -31.29
C THR A 188 2.33 -8.35 -32.78
N PRO A 189 2.89 -7.22 -33.26
CA PRO A 189 2.89 -6.95 -34.67
C PRO A 189 3.54 -8.16 -35.34
N ALA A 190 2.91 -8.65 -36.42
CA ALA A 190 3.30 -9.81 -37.19
C ALA A 190 4.68 -9.64 -37.86
N ALA A 191 5.74 -9.48 -37.06
CA ALA A 191 7.12 -9.32 -37.49
C ALA A 191 7.87 -10.67 -37.47
N VAL A 192 7.14 -11.80 -37.52
CA VAL A 192 7.70 -13.16 -37.57
C VAL A 192 8.01 -13.61 -39.02
N LEU A 193 7.87 -12.76 -40.03
CA LEU A 193 8.04 -13.17 -41.45
C LEU A 193 8.79 -12.16 -42.35
N PRO A 194 9.98 -11.64 -41.94
CA PRO A 194 11.03 -11.55 -42.95
C PRO A 194 12.44 -11.95 -42.48
N VAL A 195 12.62 -12.51 -41.27
CA VAL A 195 13.96 -12.96 -40.81
C VAL A 195 14.46 -14.21 -41.57
N LEU A 196 13.58 -14.93 -42.27
CA LEU A 196 13.95 -16.07 -43.11
C LEU A 196 14.40 -15.70 -44.54
N GLY A 197 14.22 -14.45 -44.98
CA GLY A 197 14.58 -14.02 -46.34
C GLY A 197 16.05 -13.60 -46.53
N GLY A 198 16.78 -13.36 -45.43
CA GLY A 198 18.14 -12.79 -45.47
C GLY A 198 19.28 -13.81 -45.60
N LEU A 199 18.99 -15.11 -45.62
CA LEU A 199 20.00 -16.17 -45.48
C LEU A 199 20.44 -16.85 -46.79
N PHE A 200 19.95 -16.40 -47.96
CA PHE A 200 20.26 -17.03 -49.26
C PHE A 200 21.14 -16.20 -50.22
N GLY A 201 21.73 -15.09 -49.77
CA GLY A 201 22.40 -14.14 -50.68
C GLY A 201 23.93 -14.11 -50.70
N ILE A 202 24.63 -14.75 -49.76
CA ILE A 202 26.10 -14.63 -49.63
C ILE A 202 26.76 -16.01 -49.69
N ALA A 203 26.60 -16.68 -50.82
CA ALA A 203 27.43 -17.82 -51.21
C ALA A 203 27.86 -17.68 -52.68
N SER A 204 28.49 -16.56 -52.98
CA SER A 204 29.19 -16.36 -54.25
C SER A 204 30.55 -15.74 -53.97
N LYS A 205 31.54 -16.59 -53.69
CA LYS A 205 32.88 -16.57 -54.34
C LYS A 205 33.89 -17.50 -53.67
N ARG A 206 34.78 -18.00 -54.54
CA ARG A 206 36.05 -18.74 -54.32
C ARG A 206 35.82 -20.25 -54.26
N LYS A 207 36.00 -21.04 -55.32
CA LYS A 207 37.11 -21.12 -56.31
C LYS A 207 38.47 -21.19 -55.62
N LYS A 208 38.99 -22.41 -55.48
CA LYS A 208 40.38 -22.88 -55.71
C LYS A 208 40.41 -24.37 -55.32
N ASP A 209 40.73 -25.25 -56.27
CA ASP A 209 42.05 -25.92 -56.44
C ASP A 209 42.19 -26.99 -55.34
N GLU A 210 42.60 -28.24 -55.51
CA GLU A 210 43.11 -29.12 -56.55
C GLU A 210 43.32 -30.48 -55.79
N ASP A 211 43.34 -31.59 -56.52
CA ASP A 211 44.00 -32.88 -56.20
C ASP A 211 43.49 -33.83 -55.09
N ALA A 212 43.09 -35.03 -55.56
CA ALA A 212 43.50 -36.38 -55.11
C ALA A 212 42.50 -37.39 -55.75
N GLU A 213 42.82 -38.06 -56.85
CA GLU A 213 43.65 -39.29 -56.92
C GLU A 213 43.03 -40.46 -56.15
N GLU A 214 42.38 -41.41 -56.83
CA GLU A 214 42.66 -42.85 -56.67
C GLU A 214 41.94 -43.74 -57.70
N ASP A 215 42.71 -44.73 -58.14
CA ASP A 215 42.46 -45.78 -59.14
C ASP A 215 41.32 -46.75 -58.81
N SER A 216 40.63 -47.26 -59.83
CA SER A 216 40.61 -48.69 -60.24
C SER A 216 39.61 -48.99 -61.36
#